data_AF-A0A7Z9UAA1-F1
#
_entry.id   AF-A0A7Z9UAA1-F1
#
_cell.length_a   1.000
_cell.length_b   1.000
_cell.length_c   1.000
_cell.angle_alpha   90.00
_cell.angle_beta   90.00
_cell.angle_gamma   90.00
#
_symmetry.space_group_name_H-M   'P 1'
#
loop_
_entity.id
_entity.type
_entity.pdbx_description
1 polymer ?
#
loop_
_entity_poly.entity_id
_entity_poly.type
_entity_poly.pdbx_seq_one_letter_code
_entity_poly.pdbx_strand_id
1 'polypeptide(L)'
;MTKDFEFEEPWENAEHPDVLLQQLQSELNEGHALYNKVRAVLGIRVETDDILVELEEGYAMVHLSWCRRSKPSLPFPHFVQFDSWNQFEERQYLPDRKEWLSTNPLSEWDEILPSDSHI
;
A
#
# COMPACT_ATOMS: atom_id res chain seq x y z
N MET A 1 -2.90 -16.53 -10.05
CA MET A 1 -3.77 -16.71 -8.88
C MET A 1 -3.64 -15.41 -8.11
N THR A 2 -4.58 -14.49 -8.29
CA THR A 2 -4.63 -13.27 -7.50
C THR A 2 -4.93 -13.72 -6.08
N LYS A 3 -3.99 -13.52 -5.17
CA LYS A 3 -4.22 -13.79 -3.76
C LYS A 3 -5.12 -12.65 -3.29
N ASP A 4 -6.32 -12.97 -2.84
CA ASP A 4 -7.21 -11.97 -2.26
C ASP A 4 -6.59 -11.53 -0.92
N PHE A 5 -6.01 -10.33 -0.92
CA PHE A 5 -5.52 -9.70 0.31
C PHE A 5 -6.67 -8.89 0.89
N GLU A 6 -7.01 -9.13 2.16
CA GLU A 6 -7.93 -8.26 2.88
C GLU A 6 -7.09 -7.30 3.71
N PHE A 7 -7.01 -6.05 3.25
CA PHE A 7 -6.35 -4.99 4.01
C PHE A 7 -7.35 -4.33 4.95
N GLU A 8 -6.85 -3.93 6.11
CA GLU A 8 -7.54 -3.08 7.08
C GLU A 8 -6.82 -1.73 7.19
N GLU A 9 -7.54 -0.71 7.65
CA GLU A 9 -6.99 0.63 7.85
C GLU A 9 -5.65 0.59 8.63
N PRO A 10 -4.64 1.34 8.17
CA PRO A 10 -4.70 2.40 7.15
C PRO A 10 -4.52 1.91 5.71
N TRP A 11 -4.48 0.61 5.46
CA TRP A 11 -4.31 0.02 4.15
C TRP A 11 -5.65 -0.43 3.57
N GLU A 12 -5.82 -0.25 2.28
CA GLU A 12 -7.02 -0.64 1.54
C GLU A 12 -6.64 -1.40 0.28
N ASN A 13 -7.57 -2.24 -0.19
CA ASN A 13 -7.43 -2.87 -1.49
C ASN A 13 -7.43 -1.81 -2.59
N ALA A 14 -6.53 -1.98 -3.57
CA ALA A 14 -6.52 -1.11 -4.73
C ALA A 14 -7.81 -1.31 -5.55
N GLU A 15 -8.73 -0.34 -5.53
CA GLU A 15 -9.97 -0.39 -6.33
C GLU A 15 -9.69 -0.36 -7.84
N HIS A 16 -8.65 0.36 -8.24
CA HIS A 16 -8.24 0.56 -9.64
C HIS A 16 -6.75 0.27 -9.83
N PRO A 17 -6.31 -0.99 -9.66
CA PRO A 17 -4.90 -1.36 -9.66
C PRO A 17 -4.22 -1.07 -11.01
N ASP A 18 -4.94 -1.17 -12.12
CA ASP A 18 -4.41 -0.87 -13.46
C ASP A 18 -4.07 0.61 -13.65
N VAL A 19 -4.88 1.51 -13.08
CA VAL A 19 -4.65 2.96 -13.17
C VAL A 19 -3.43 3.34 -12.34
N LEU A 20 -3.32 2.78 -11.13
CA LEU A 20 -2.15 2.98 -10.26
C LEU A 20 -0.88 2.41 -10.87
N LEU A 21 -0.97 1.24 -11.52
CA LEU A 21 0.16 0.65 -12.23
C LEU A 21 0.63 1.55 -13.39
N GLN A 22 -0.30 2.11 -14.17
CA GLN A 22 0.04 3.05 -15.25
C GLN A 22 0.69 4.33 -14.70
N GLN A 23 0.18 4.86 -13.59
CA GLN A 23 0.77 6.01 -12.92
C GLN A 23 2.20 5.71 -12.46
N LEU A 24 2.39 4.60 -11.75
CA LEU A 24 3.70 4.13 -11.33
C LEU A 24 4.65 3.97 -12.53
N GLN A 25 4.22 3.32 -13.60
CA GLN A 25 5.03 3.15 -14.82
C GLN A 25 5.40 4.49 -15.47
N SER A 26 4.55 5.52 -15.37
CA SER A 26 4.87 6.87 -15.86
C SER A 26 5.91 7.60 -15.01
N GLU A 27 6.01 7.25 -13.72
CA GLU A 27 7.03 7.78 -12.80
C GLU A 27 8.35 7.00 -12.88
N LEU A 28 8.28 5.70 -13.18
CA LEU A 28 9.45 4.84 -13.34
C LEU A 28 10.19 5.17 -14.64
N ASN A 29 11.44 5.60 -14.49
CA ASN A 29 12.41 5.74 -15.58
C ASN A 29 13.13 4.41 -15.86
N GLU A 30 13.64 4.23 -17.08
CA GLU A 30 14.35 3.00 -17.51
C GLU A 30 15.53 2.58 -16.60
N GLY A 31 16.10 3.53 -15.86
CA GLY A 31 17.17 3.28 -14.89
C GLY A 31 16.69 2.87 -13.49
N HIS A 32 15.37 2.82 -13.24
CA HIS A 32 14.83 2.48 -11.94
C HIS A 32 14.83 0.97 -11.71
N ALA A 33 15.11 0.53 -10.48
CA ALA A 33 15.20 -0.89 -10.15
C ALA A 33 13.88 -1.66 -10.37
N LEU A 34 12.74 -0.96 -10.29
CA LEU A 34 11.39 -1.49 -10.48
C LEU A 34 10.87 -1.34 -11.92
N TYR A 35 11.62 -0.71 -12.83
CA TYR A 35 11.18 -0.52 -14.20
C TYR A 35 10.93 -1.88 -14.87
N ASN A 36 9.71 -2.09 -15.37
CA ASN A 36 9.21 -3.36 -15.94
C ASN A 36 9.29 -4.59 -15.02
N LYS A 37 9.42 -4.44 -13.70
CA LYS A 37 9.42 -5.57 -12.75
C LYS A 37 8.14 -5.71 -11.93
N VAL A 38 7.27 -4.72 -12.01
CA VAL A 38 6.00 -4.69 -11.27
C VAL A 38 4.95 -5.49 -12.03
N ARG A 39 4.33 -6.46 -11.36
CA ARG A 39 3.27 -7.32 -11.89
C ARG A 39 1.89 -6.74 -11.67
N ALA A 40 1.60 -6.31 -10.45
CA ALA A 40 0.29 -5.81 -10.04
C ALA A 40 0.42 -4.86 -8.84
N VAL A 41 -0.58 -4.00 -8.68
CA VAL A 41 -0.78 -3.22 -7.44
C VAL A 41 -1.79 -3.98 -6.59
N LEU A 42 -1.46 -4.18 -5.31
CA LEU A 42 -2.27 -4.97 -4.38
C LEU A 42 -3.07 -4.08 -3.44
N GLY A 43 -2.44 -3.04 -2.90
CA GLY A 43 -3.07 -2.18 -1.91
C GLY A 43 -2.52 -0.76 -1.93
N ILE A 44 -3.28 0.14 -1.32
CA ILE A 44 -2.95 1.55 -1.15
C ILE A 44 -3.03 1.89 0.34
N ARG A 45 -2.21 2.81 0.81
CA ARG A 45 -2.37 3.41 2.13
C ARG A 45 -3.22 4.67 2.01
N VAL A 46 -4.21 4.85 2.88
CA VAL A 46 -5.22 5.92 2.71
C VAL A 46 -4.67 7.32 3.00
N GLU A 47 -3.72 7.42 3.94
CA GLU A 47 -3.15 8.72 4.38
C GLU A 47 -1.90 9.15 3.61
N THR A 48 -1.28 8.23 2.90
CA THR A 48 -0.02 8.47 2.20
C THR A 48 -0.13 7.97 0.79
N ASP A 49 0.67 8.52 -0.11
CA ASP A 49 0.73 8.04 -1.49
C ASP A 49 1.51 6.72 -1.64
N ASP A 50 1.51 5.89 -0.60
CA ASP A 50 2.19 4.60 -0.59
C ASP A 50 1.31 3.52 -1.20
N ILE A 51 1.87 2.78 -2.15
CA ILE A 51 1.23 1.64 -2.79
C ILE A 51 2.05 0.38 -2.56
N LEU A 52 1.37 -0.74 -2.31
CA LEU A 52 1.98 -2.06 -2.30
C LEU A 52 1.87 -2.69 -3.67
N VAL A 53 3.01 -3.12 -4.21
CA VAL A 53 3.09 -3.78 -5.51
C VAL A 53 3.69 -5.17 -5.42
N GLU A 54 3.19 -6.07 -6.25
CA GLU A 54 3.74 -7.40 -6.47
C GLU A 54 4.84 -7.33 -7.52
N LEU A 55 5.99 -7.96 -7.24
CA LEU A 55 7.09 -8.11 -8.19
C LEU A 55 7.15 -9.56 -8.70
N GLU A 56 8.04 -9.83 -9.66
CA GLU A 56 8.31 -11.23 -10.04
C GLU A 56 8.83 -12.06 -8.87
N GLU A 57 9.63 -11.43 -8.01
CA GLU A 57 10.23 -12.02 -6.82
C GLU A 57 9.98 -11.08 -5.63
N GLY A 58 8.92 -11.38 -4.88
CA GLY A 58 8.56 -10.64 -3.66
C GLY A 58 7.61 -9.47 -3.91
N TYR A 59 7.73 -8.45 -3.07
CA TYR A 59 6.83 -7.32 -2.98
C TYR A 59 7.64 -6.03 -2.85
N ALA A 60 7.06 -4.89 -3.20
CA ALA A 60 7.64 -3.60 -2.90
C ALA A 60 6.57 -2.61 -2.46
N MET A 61 6.89 -1.80 -1.46
CA MET A 61 6.13 -0.60 -1.17
C MET A 61 6.77 0.56 -1.93
N VAL A 62 5.97 1.31 -2.67
CA VAL A 62 6.43 2.46 -3.45
C VAL A 62 5.67 3.69 -3.00
N HIS A 63 6.39 4.76 -2.69
CA HIS A 63 5.80 6.07 -2.43
C HIS A 63 5.65 6.80 -3.76
N LEU A 64 4.41 6.94 -4.26
CA LEU A 64 4.14 7.69 -5.48
C LEU A 64 4.41 9.16 -5.21
N SER A 65 5.21 9.77 -6.09
CA SER A 65 5.46 11.19 -6.04
C SER A 65 4.75 11.81 -7.24
N TRP A 66 3.56 12.38 -7.01
CA TRP A 66 2.74 13.09 -8.02
C TRP A 66 3.44 14.29 -8.71
N CYS A 67 4.75 14.43 -8.53
CA CYS A 67 5.64 15.39 -9.14
C CYS A 67 5.66 15.25 -10.67
N ARG A 68 4.80 16.02 -11.35
CA ARG A 68 4.80 16.24 -12.81
C ARG A 68 6.07 16.93 -13.36
N ARG A 69 7.15 17.09 -12.58
CA ARG A 69 8.36 17.81 -13.04
C ARG A 69 9.23 16.88 -13.88
N SER A 70 9.59 17.40 -15.05
CA SER A 70 10.45 16.81 -16.06
C SER A 70 11.73 16.23 -15.47
N LYS A 71 11.85 14.90 -15.57
CA LYS A 71 12.93 14.00 -15.13
C LYS A 71 12.83 13.61 -13.65
N PRO A 72 12.27 12.42 -13.32
CA PRO A 72 12.55 11.79 -12.04
C PRO A 72 14.07 11.70 -11.87
N SER A 73 14.61 12.44 -10.91
CA SER A 73 15.98 12.25 -10.47
C SER A 73 16.03 10.91 -9.75
N LEU A 74 16.93 10.01 -10.13
CA LEU A 74 17.18 8.81 -9.32
C LEU A 74 17.54 9.26 -7.89
N PRO A 75 16.98 8.64 -6.83
CA PRO A 75 16.31 7.34 -6.79
C PRO A 75 14.77 7.42 -6.66
N PHE A 76 14.12 8.42 -7.24
CA PHE A 76 12.65 8.53 -7.18
C PHE A 76 11.96 7.66 -8.26
N PRO A 77 10.77 7.11 -7.95
CA PRO A 77 10.09 7.10 -6.65
C PRO A 77 10.79 6.22 -5.60
N HIS A 78 10.74 6.63 -4.33
CA HIS A 78 11.33 5.82 -3.25
C HIS A 78 10.57 4.52 -3.10
N PHE A 79 11.30 3.42 -2.94
CA PHE A 79 10.71 2.11 -2.70
C PHE A 79 11.46 1.31 -1.63
N VAL A 80 10.72 0.43 -0.97
CA VAL A 80 11.24 -0.57 -0.04
C VAL A 80 10.82 -1.94 -0.57
N GLN A 81 11.79 -2.79 -0.87
CA GLN A 81 11.54 -4.16 -1.33
C GLN A 81 11.46 -5.12 -0.15
N PHE A 82 10.57 -6.10 -0.29
CA PHE A 82 10.33 -7.18 0.65
C PHE A 82 10.40 -8.52 -0.10
N ASP A 83 11.11 -9.49 0.48
CA ASP A 83 11.30 -10.81 -0.13
C ASP A 83 10.04 -11.67 0.00
N SER A 84 9.18 -11.38 0.97
CA SER A 84 7.95 -12.12 1.23
C SER A 84 6.86 -11.25 1.84
N TRP A 85 5.62 -11.72 1.74
CA TRP A 85 4.47 -11.09 2.38
C TRP A 85 4.67 -10.93 3.90
N ASN A 86 5.12 -11.98 4.59
CA ASN A 86 5.35 -11.93 6.04
C ASN A 86 6.33 -10.82 6.43
N GLN A 87 7.34 -10.57 5.59
CA GLN A 87 8.30 -9.51 5.83
C GLN A 87 7.68 -8.11 5.67
N PHE A 88 6.81 -7.93 4.66
CA PHE A 88 6.02 -6.69 4.53
C PHE A 88 5.08 -6.53 5.72
N GLU A 89 4.41 -7.60 6.12
CA GLU A 89 3.44 -7.61 7.20
C GLU A 89 4.07 -7.18 8.53
N GLU A 90 5.17 -7.83 8.93
CA GLU A 90 5.85 -7.57 10.19
C GLU A 90 6.54 -6.19 10.24
N ARG A 91 7.10 -5.74 9.11
CA ARG A 91 7.94 -4.54 9.07
C ARG A 91 7.18 -3.26 8.75
N GLN A 92 6.05 -3.36 8.05
CA GLN A 92 5.31 -2.20 7.55
C GLN A 92 3.84 -2.26 7.98
N TYR A 93 3.11 -3.30 7.57
CA TYR A 93 1.65 -3.38 7.78
C TYR A 93 1.25 -3.32 9.26
N LEU A 94 1.84 -4.16 10.12
CA LEU A 94 1.51 -4.22 11.54
C LEU A 94 1.93 -2.95 12.30
N PRO A 95 3.14 -2.39 12.09
CA PRO A 95 3.50 -1.09 12.63
C PRO A 95 2.54 0.04 12.21
N ASP A 96 2.22 0.15 10.91
CA ASP A 96 1.31 1.17 10.39
C ASP A 96 -0.08 1.06 11.03
N ARG A 97 -0.62 -0.16 11.13
CA ARG A 97 -1.90 -0.42 11.77
C ARG A 97 -1.87 -0.07 13.26
N LYS A 98 -0.78 -0.40 13.97
CA LYS A 98 -0.62 -0.05 15.38
C LYS A 98 -0.59 1.47 15.59
N GLU A 99 0.10 2.20 14.72
CA GLU A 99 0.15 3.66 14.74
C GLU A 99 -1.22 4.28 14.43
N TRP A 100 -1.90 3.77 13.40
CA TRP A 100 -3.27 4.16 13.05
C TRP A 100 -4.22 3.96 14.23
N LEU A 101 -4.27 2.76 14.83
CA LEU A 101 -5.12 2.46 15.98
C LEU A 101 -4.78 3.32 17.22
N SER A 102 -3.54 3.78 17.35
CA SER A 102 -3.15 4.70 18.43
C SER A 102 -3.67 6.12 18.22
N THR A 103 -3.91 6.52 16.96
CA THR A 103 -4.24 7.91 16.58
C THR A 103 -5.73 8.05 16.21
N ASN A 104 -6.28 7.02 15.58
CA ASN A 104 -7.68 6.80 15.28
C ASN A 104 -8.10 5.51 16.00
N PRO A 105 -8.31 5.55 17.33
CA PRO A 105 -8.81 4.38 18.03
C PRO A 105 -10.15 4.00 17.41
N LEU A 106 -10.25 2.76 16.93
CA LEU A 106 -11.54 2.16 16.55
C LEU A 106 -12.50 2.49 17.67
N SER A 107 -13.52 3.28 17.32
CA SER A 107 -14.22 4.05 18.32
C SER A 107 -14.75 3.12 19.40
N GLU A 108 -14.54 3.48 20.66
CA GLU A 108 -15.16 2.84 21.83
C GLU A 108 -16.71 2.81 21.73
N TRP A 109 -17.32 3.38 20.68
CA TRP A 109 -18.75 3.32 20.41
C TRP A 109 -19.27 1.96 19.91
N ASP A 110 -18.41 1.05 19.42
CA ASP A 110 -18.83 -0.34 19.14
C ASP A 110 -18.95 -1.19 20.42
N GLU A 111 -18.31 -0.79 21.52
CA GLU A 111 -18.51 -1.41 22.85
C GLU A 111 -19.72 -0.82 23.61
N ILE A 112 -20.30 0.29 23.14
CA ILE A 112 -21.44 0.99 23.76
C ILE A 112 -22.74 0.77 22.98
N LEU A 113 -22.84 -0.28 22.16
CA LEU A 113 -24.15 -0.80 21.79
C LEU A 113 -24.52 -1.92 22.77
N PRO A 114 -25.44 -1.70 23.74
CA PRO A 114 -26.02 -2.83 24.44
C PRO A 114 -26.64 -3.74 23.39
N SER A 115 -26.24 -5.01 23.40
CA SER A 115 -26.70 -6.09 22.54
C SER A 115 -28.19 -6.44 22.74
N ASP A 116 -29.05 -5.48 23.05
CA ASP A 116 -30.47 -5.66 23.23
C ASP A 116 -31.24 -4.53 22.53
N SER A 117 -31.49 -4.76 21.26
CA SER A 117 -32.67 -4.24 20.57
C SER A 117 -33.25 -5.35 19.71
N HIS A 118 -33.49 -6.52 20.33
CA HIS A 118 -34.50 -7.44 19.83
C HIS A 118 -35.84 -7.03 20.45
N ILE A 119 -36.75 -6.69 19.53
CA ILE A 119 -38.15 -6.27 19.72
C ILE A 119 -38.93 -7.24 20.62
#